data_AF-A0A1Y3WEV5-F1
#
_entry.id   AF-A0A1Y3WEV5-F1
#
_cell.length_a   1.000
_cell.length_b   1.000
_cell.length_c   1.000
_cell.angle_alpha   90.00
_cell.angle_beta   90.00
_cell.angle_gamma   90.00
#
_symmetry.space_group_name_H-M   'P 1'
#
loop_
_entity.id
_entity.type
_entity.pdbx_description
1 polymer ?
#
loop_
_entity_poly.entity_id
_entity_poly.type
_entity_poly.pdbx_seq_one_letter_code
_entity_poly.pdbx_strand_id
1 'polypeptide(L)'
;MAAKDIEQYKFKPGQSGNPKGRPKNRVPEQLVMIFGSKAKAKKFYCLSATEINEWEAAILTLSADDLKVLAKWSGAPAYPKGLAIAVLSDMKNGKTTTLDKLRERQYGKPMQRMEVTGKDGADLIPARTLTKEEAQELFKNLQENY
;
A
#
# COMPACT_ATOMS: atom_id res chain seq x y z
N MET A 1 -4.07 -15.98 28.74
CA MET A 1 -2.95 -16.92 28.58
C MET A 1 -2.91 -17.34 27.12
N ALA A 2 -1.75 -17.28 26.46
CA ALA A 2 -1.61 -17.79 25.09
C ALA A 2 -1.89 -19.31 25.07
N ALA A 3 -2.50 -19.82 24.00
CA ALA A 3 -2.81 -21.24 23.85
C ALA A 3 -1.55 -22.11 24.00
N LYS A 4 -1.67 -23.25 24.71
CA LYS A 4 -0.56 -24.18 25.01
C LYS A 4 0.21 -24.65 23.76
N ASP A 5 -0.47 -24.68 22.61
CA ASP A 5 0.10 -25.16 21.34
C ASP A 5 1.16 -24.21 20.73
N ILE A 6 1.23 -22.96 21.20
CA ILE A 6 2.11 -21.91 20.65
C ILE A 6 3.45 -21.85 21.42
N GLU A 7 3.54 -22.47 22.60
CA GLU A 7 4.72 -22.34 23.48
C GLU A 7 6.00 -22.91 22.87
N GLN A 8 5.90 -23.99 22.08
CA GLN A 8 7.03 -24.61 21.37
C GLN A 8 7.62 -23.73 20.25
N TYR A 9 6.85 -22.78 19.72
CA TYR A 9 7.26 -21.90 18.63
C TYR A 9 7.72 -20.52 19.13
N LYS A 10 7.71 -20.28 20.45
CA LYS A 10 8.24 -19.06 21.03
C LYS A 10 9.76 -19.06 20.91
N PHE A 11 10.31 -17.96 20.39
CA PHE A 11 11.76 -17.73 20.41
C PHE A 11 12.27 -17.77 21.84
N LYS A 12 13.34 -18.53 22.08
CA LYS A 12 14.03 -18.52 23.37
C LYS A 12 14.59 -17.11 23.63
N PRO A 13 14.66 -16.63 24.88
CA PRO A 13 15.35 -15.38 25.19
C PRO A 13 16.77 -15.38 24.60
N GLY A 14 17.09 -14.38 23.75
CA GLY A 14 18.37 -14.29 23.02
C GLY A 14 18.39 -14.99 21.64
N GLN A 15 17.36 -15.77 21.30
CA GLN A 15 17.17 -16.32 19.97
C GLN A 15 16.52 -15.26 19.07
N SER A 16 17.28 -14.73 18.11
CA SER A 16 16.73 -13.86 17.08
C SER A 16 15.85 -14.68 16.13
N GLY A 17 14.64 -14.20 15.84
CA GLY A 17 13.80 -14.74 14.77
C GLY A 17 14.39 -14.57 13.37
N ASN A 18 15.49 -13.83 13.25
CA ASN A 18 16.32 -13.76 12.06
C ASN A 18 17.80 -13.98 12.43
N PRO A 19 18.29 -15.24 12.42
CA PRO A 19 19.66 -15.58 12.82
C PRO A 19 20.75 -14.93 11.96
N LYS A 20 20.43 -14.63 10.69
CA LYS A 20 21.35 -13.99 9.73
C LYS A 20 21.25 -12.46 9.77
N GLY A 21 20.36 -11.92 10.60
CA GLY A 21 20.10 -10.49 10.69
C GLY A 21 19.47 -9.89 9.44
N ARG A 22 19.20 -8.58 9.49
CA ARG A 22 18.72 -7.85 8.32
C ARG A 22 19.83 -7.87 7.24
N PRO A 23 19.53 -8.22 5.98
CA PRO A 23 20.49 -8.09 4.89
C PRO A 23 21.13 -6.70 4.86
N LYS A 24 22.45 -6.64 4.63
CA LYS A 24 23.20 -5.38 4.64
C LYS A 24 22.71 -4.45 3.52
N ASN A 25 22.37 -3.22 3.89
CA ASN A 25 22.07 -2.17 2.91
C ASN A 25 23.38 -1.68 2.26
N ARG A 26 23.53 -1.89 0.94
CA ARG A 26 24.72 -1.49 0.16
C ARG A 26 24.65 -0.05 -0.37
N VAL A 27 23.46 0.57 -0.36
CA VAL A 27 23.25 1.92 -0.92
C VAL A 27 24.19 2.97 -0.31
N PRO A 28 24.40 3.04 1.01
CA PRO A 28 25.33 4.01 1.59
C PRO A 28 26.77 3.84 1.08
N GLU A 29 27.22 2.60 0.89
CA GLU A 29 28.57 2.31 0.39
C GLU A 29 28.73 2.72 -1.07
N GLN A 30 27.70 2.45 -1.89
CA GLN A 30 27.66 2.87 -3.28
C GLN A 30 27.62 4.40 -3.43
N LEU A 31 26.87 5.11 -2.58
CA LEU A 31 26.85 6.57 -2.58
C LEU A 31 28.24 7.15 -2.24
N VAL A 32 28.98 6.53 -1.34
CA VAL A 32 30.37 6.94 -1.05
C VAL A 32 31.26 6.75 -2.27
N MET A 33 31.11 5.66 -3.02
CA MET A 33 31.84 5.41 -4.26
C MET A 33 31.53 6.47 -5.33
N ILE A 34 30.25 6.79 -5.54
CA ILE A 34 29.81 7.76 -6.56
C ILE A 34 30.26 9.18 -6.21
N PHE A 35 30.10 9.60 -4.96
CA PHE A 35 30.37 10.98 -4.54
C PHE A 35 31.79 11.21 -4.01
N GLY A 36 32.63 10.16 -4.00
CA GLY A 36 34.03 10.19 -3.59
C GLY A 36 34.27 10.58 -2.12
N SER A 37 33.22 10.73 -1.30
CA SER A 37 33.37 11.10 0.11
C SER A 37 32.13 10.72 0.95
N LYS A 38 32.39 10.27 2.19
CA LYS A 38 31.34 10.01 3.18
C LYS A 38 30.54 11.26 3.55
N ALA A 39 31.18 12.43 3.55
CA ALA A 39 30.52 13.70 3.87
C ALA A 39 29.48 14.13 2.82
N LYS A 40 29.76 13.92 1.52
CA LYS A 40 28.79 14.16 0.45
C LYS A 40 27.70 13.09 0.40
N ALA A 41 28.04 11.82 0.68
CA ALA A 41 27.08 10.73 0.74
C ALA A 41 26.09 10.84 1.91
N LYS A 42 26.52 11.40 3.07
CA LYS A 42 25.67 11.60 4.26
C LYS A 42 24.52 12.59 4.05
N LYS A 43 24.53 13.42 3.01
CA LYS A 43 23.48 14.43 2.73
C LYS A 43 22.24 13.87 2.05
N PHE A 44 22.25 12.64 1.56
CA PHE A 44 21.07 11.99 1.02
C PHE A 44 20.32 11.28 2.14
N TYR A 45 19.70 12.08 3.00
CA TYR A 45 18.74 11.57 3.98
C TYR A 45 17.59 10.90 3.22
N CYS A 46 17.22 9.69 3.64
CA CYS A 46 15.94 9.11 3.27
C CYS A 46 14.86 10.12 3.67
N LEU A 47 14.13 10.68 2.70
CA LEU A 47 12.97 11.51 3.00
C LEU A 47 12.08 10.75 3.98
N SER A 48 11.79 11.36 5.12
CA SER A 48 10.86 10.81 6.09
C SER A 48 9.45 10.74 5.49
N ALA A 49 8.59 9.89 6.06
CA ALA A 49 7.19 9.83 5.63
C ALA A 49 6.50 11.20 5.74
N THR A 50 6.82 11.97 6.78
CA THR A 50 6.33 13.34 6.97
C THR A 50 6.78 14.26 5.84
N GLU A 51 8.08 14.30 5.54
CA GLU A 51 8.59 15.13 4.43
C GLU A 51 7.95 14.75 3.09
N ILE A 52 7.76 13.46 2.85
CA ILE A 52 7.10 12.98 1.64
C ILE A 52 5.67 13.52 1.56
N ASN A 53 4.89 13.38 2.63
CA ASN A 53 3.50 13.83 2.66
C ASN A 53 3.38 15.34 2.48
N GLU A 54 4.25 16.12 3.14
CA GLU A 54 4.29 17.58 3.02
C GLU A 54 4.65 18.00 1.59
N TRP A 55 5.63 17.35 0.96
CA TRP A 55 5.98 17.62 -0.45
C TRP A 55 4.83 17.31 -1.40
N GLU A 56 4.16 16.17 -1.23
CA GLU A 56 3.03 15.77 -2.07
C GLU A 56 1.84 16.73 -1.88
N ALA A 57 1.52 17.11 -0.64
CA ALA A 57 0.46 18.07 -0.35
C ALA A 57 0.78 19.46 -0.95
N ALA A 58 2.01 19.94 -0.76
CA ALA A 58 2.45 21.20 -1.36
C ALA A 58 2.29 21.18 -2.89
N ILE A 59 2.79 20.15 -3.56
CA ILE A 59 2.74 20.04 -5.04
C ILE A 59 1.30 20.04 -5.56
N LEU A 60 0.35 19.43 -4.86
CA LEU A 60 -1.07 19.44 -5.23
C LEU A 60 -1.73 20.82 -5.10
N THR A 61 -1.13 21.75 -4.34
CA THR A 61 -1.68 23.11 -4.12
C THR A 61 -0.98 24.19 -4.95
N LEU A 62 0.21 23.91 -5.48
CA LEU A 62 0.98 24.87 -6.25
C LEU A 62 0.35 25.17 -7.62
N SER A 63 0.51 26.40 -8.09
CA SER A 63 0.12 26.79 -9.44
C SER A 63 1.07 26.21 -10.49
N ALA A 64 0.66 26.22 -11.76
CA ALA A 64 1.52 25.79 -12.87
C ALA A 64 2.82 26.60 -12.96
N ASP A 65 2.82 27.87 -12.54
CA ASP A 65 4.02 28.72 -12.59
C ASP A 65 4.96 28.42 -11.43
N ASP A 66 4.43 28.19 -10.22
CA ASP A 66 5.24 27.78 -9.07
C ASP A 66 5.88 26.41 -9.28
N LEU A 67 5.17 25.47 -9.90
CA LEU A 67 5.71 24.18 -10.30
C LEU A 67 6.88 24.34 -11.30
N LYS A 68 6.82 25.31 -12.21
CA LYS A 68 7.94 25.59 -13.13
C LYS A 68 9.15 26.14 -12.38
N VAL A 69 8.94 26.98 -11.35
CA VAL A 69 10.01 27.49 -10.50
C VAL A 69 10.71 26.32 -9.80
N LEU A 70 9.93 25.43 -9.17
CA LEU A 70 10.44 24.22 -8.52
C LEU A 70 11.18 23.30 -9.49
N ALA A 71 10.63 23.09 -10.69
CA ALA A 71 11.26 22.27 -11.73
C ALA A 71 12.60 22.83 -12.23
N LYS A 72 12.77 24.14 -12.25
CA LYS A 72 14.01 24.81 -12.71
C LYS A 72 15.05 24.97 -11.61
N TRP A 73 14.66 24.86 -10.34
CA TRP A 73 15.59 25.00 -9.21
C TRP A 73 16.69 23.92 -9.26
N SER A 74 17.96 24.35 -9.32
CA SER A 74 19.13 23.48 -9.46
C SER A 74 19.46 22.70 -8.19
N GLY A 75 19.16 23.29 -7.02
CA GLY A 75 19.37 22.66 -5.71
C GLY A 75 18.20 21.83 -5.22
N ALA A 76 17.11 21.71 -5.98
CA ALA A 76 15.92 20.99 -5.55
C ALA A 76 16.21 19.50 -5.35
N PRO A 77 15.70 18.88 -4.26
CA PRO A 77 15.77 17.43 -4.13
C PRO A 77 15.07 16.74 -5.31
N ALA A 78 15.62 15.62 -5.76
CA ALA A 78 15.13 14.94 -6.96
C ALA A 78 13.65 14.53 -6.86
N TYR A 79 13.18 14.20 -5.66
CA TYR A 79 11.80 13.79 -5.40
C TYR A 79 10.76 14.89 -5.73
N PRO A 80 10.73 16.05 -5.04
CA PRO A 80 9.78 17.13 -5.35
C PRO A 80 9.98 17.71 -6.75
N LYS A 81 11.24 17.79 -7.24
CA LYS A 81 11.52 18.24 -8.61
C LYS A 81 10.92 17.30 -9.65
N GLY A 82 11.08 15.99 -9.47
CA GLY A 82 10.53 14.97 -10.36
C GLY A 82 9.00 14.99 -10.37
N LEU A 83 8.38 15.11 -9.20
CA LEU A 83 6.92 15.25 -9.09
C LEU A 83 6.41 16.50 -9.80
N ALA A 84 7.06 17.66 -9.62
CA ALA A 84 6.67 18.89 -10.30
C ALA A 84 6.76 18.77 -11.84
N ILE A 85 7.84 18.17 -12.36
CA ILE A 85 7.99 17.91 -13.80
C ILE A 85 6.91 16.97 -14.31
N ALA A 86 6.59 15.92 -13.54
CA ALA A 86 5.58 14.94 -13.91
C ALA A 86 4.18 15.57 -13.96
N VAL A 87 3.80 16.36 -12.94
CA VAL A 87 2.53 17.10 -12.92
C VAL A 87 2.46 18.09 -14.07
N LEU A 88 3.53 18.87 -14.33
CA LEU A 88 3.57 19.79 -15.47
C LEU A 88 3.44 19.08 -16.83
N SER A 89 4.04 17.89 -16.97
CA SER A 89 3.92 17.07 -18.17
C SER A 89 2.49 16.55 -18.36
N ASP A 90 1.86 16.09 -17.28
CA ASP A 90 0.48 15.62 -17.26
C ASP A 90 -0.49 16.75 -17.61
N MET A 91 -0.29 17.94 -17.02
CA MET A 91 -1.07 19.15 -17.36
C MET A 91 -0.95 19.52 -18.85
N LYS A 92 0.26 19.47 -19.42
CA LYS A 92 0.48 19.76 -20.86
C LYS A 92 -0.20 18.76 -21.78
N ASN A 93 -0.25 17.49 -21.37
CA ASN A 93 -0.80 16.39 -22.17
C ASN A 93 -2.30 16.14 -21.87
N GLY A 94 -2.93 16.92 -20.99
CA GLY A 94 -4.31 16.70 -20.54
C GLY A 94 -4.51 15.37 -19.77
N LYS A 95 -3.46 14.83 -19.16
CA LYS A 95 -3.48 13.59 -18.38
C LYS A 95 -3.54 13.91 -16.89
N THR A 96 -4.16 13.04 -16.10
CA THR A 96 -4.27 13.19 -14.63
C THR A 96 -3.52 12.10 -13.85
N THR A 97 -2.75 11.25 -14.53
CA THR A 97 -2.21 10.01 -13.94
C THR A 97 -1.38 10.22 -12.69
N THR A 98 -0.61 11.30 -12.63
CA THR A 98 0.21 11.69 -11.48
C THR A 98 -0.65 12.20 -10.33
N LEU A 99 -1.67 13.03 -10.63
CA LEU A 99 -2.63 13.52 -9.65
C LEU A 99 -3.44 12.37 -9.04
N ASP A 100 -3.91 11.43 -9.86
CA ASP A 100 -4.70 10.29 -9.40
C ASP A 100 -3.87 9.40 -8.45
N LYS A 101 -2.62 9.13 -8.78
CA LYS A 101 -1.70 8.36 -7.91
C LYS A 101 -1.42 9.06 -6.58
N LEU A 102 -1.21 10.38 -6.60
CA LEU A 102 -0.99 11.16 -5.38
C LEU A 102 -2.25 11.18 -4.50
N ARG A 103 -3.43 11.32 -5.12
CA ARG A 103 -4.72 11.29 -4.41
C ARG A 103 -5.01 9.93 -3.80
N GLU A 104 -4.79 8.84 -4.54
CA GLU A 104 -4.95 7.47 -4.02
C GLU A 104 -4.04 7.21 -2.82
N ARG A 105 -2.85 7.82 -2.79
CA ARG A 105 -1.92 7.68 -1.67
C ARG A 105 -2.36 8.46 -0.43
N GLN A 106 -2.89 9.68 -0.61
CA GLN A 106 -3.33 10.53 0.51
C GLN A 106 -4.70 10.13 1.06
N TYR A 107 -5.65 9.83 0.18
CA TYR A 107 -7.07 9.63 0.54
C TYR A 107 -7.52 8.17 0.42
N GLY A 108 -6.63 7.28 -0.04
CA GLY A 108 -6.96 5.90 -0.34
C GLY A 108 -7.59 5.72 -1.73
N LYS A 109 -7.66 4.48 -2.19
CA LYS A 109 -8.36 4.13 -3.42
C LYS A 109 -9.87 4.10 -3.15
N PRO A 110 -10.71 4.47 -4.13
CA PRO A 110 -12.13 4.18 -4.07
C PRO A 110 -12.32 2.69 -3.77
N MET A 111 -13.13 2.36 -2.76
CA MET A 111 -13.41 0.96 -2.43
C MET A 111 -14.04 0.28 -3.64
N GLN A 112 -13.31 -0.67 -4.23
CA GLN A 112 -13.88 -1.54 -5.25
C GLN A 112 -14.93 -2.42 -4.57
N ARG A 113 -16.20 -2.25 -4.93
CA ARG A 113 -17.26 -3.18 -4.50
C ARG A 113 -16.95 -4.52 -5.15
N MET A 114 -16.51 -5.51 -4.36
CA MET A 114 -16.54 -6.89 -4.82
C MET A 114 -18.00 -7.28 -4.89
N GLU A 115 -18.51 -7.44 -6.10
CA GLU A 115 -19.75 -8.15 -6.30
C GLU A 115 -19.50 -9.62 -5.96
N VAL A 116 -20.00 -10.02 -4.79
CA VAL A 116 -20.03 -11.41 -4.31
C VAL A 116 -21.24 -12.10 -4.95
N THR A 117 -21.42 -11.92 -6.26
CA THR A 117 -22.50 -12.49 -7.07
C THR A 117 -21.90 -13.42 -8.11
N GLY A 118 -22.50 -14.59 -8.28
CA GLY A 118 -22.19 -15.48 -9.40
C GLY A 118 -22.45 -14.77 -10.74
N LYS A 119 -21.99 -15.37 -11.84
CA LYS A 119 -22.03 -14.85 -13.22
C LYS A 119 -23.39 -14.27 -13.67
N ASP A 120 -24.48 -14.66 -13.00
CA ASP A 120 -25.87 -14.26 -13.30
C ASP A 120 -26.58 -13.52 -12.13
N GLY A 121 -25.83 -12.95 -11.17
CA GLY A 121 -26.43 -12.27 -10.01
C GLY A 121 -26.99 -13.20 -8.93
N ALA A 122 -26.74 -14.51 -9.04
CA ALA A 122 -27.11 -15.50 -8.03
C ALA A 122 -26.14 -15.51 -6.84
N ASP A 123 -26.62 -15.91 -5.67
CA ASP A 123 -25.81 -16.05 -4.45
C ASP A 123 -24.62 -17.00 -4.68
N LEU A 124 -23.42 -16.61 -4.21
CA LEU A 124 -22.19 -17.40 -4.34
C LEU A 124 -22.24 -18.74 -3.58
N ILE A 125 -23.05 -18.81 -2.54
CA ILE A 125 -23.37 -20.05 -1.83
C ILE A 125 -24.85 -20.32 -2.14
N PRO A 126 -25.18 -21.36 -2.92
CA PRO A 126 -26.58 -21.70 -3.15
C PRO A 126 -27.22 -21.98 -1.78
N ALA A 127 -28.37 -21.35 -1.51
CA ALA A 127 -29.17 -21.69 -0.34
C ALA A 127 -29.38 -23.21 -0.34
N ARG A 128 -28.99 -23.90 0.74
CA ARG A 128 -29.15 -25.36 0.85
C ARG A 128 -30.64 -25.67 0.67
N THR A 129 -31.00 -26.24 -0.47
CA THR A 129 -32.31 -26.83 -0.69
C THR A 129 -32.31 -28.19 -0.01
N LEU A 130 -33.30 -28.48 0.85
CA LEU A 130 -33.46 -29.82 1.41
C LEU A 130 -33.70 -30.79 0.26
N THR A 131 -33.03 -31.95 0.29
CA THR A 131 -33.38 -33.04 -0.61
C THR A 131 -34.79 -33.57 -0.26
N LYS A 132 -35.43 -34.30 -1.18
CA LYS A 132 -36.78 -34.85 -0.94
C LYS A 132 -36.82 -35.75 0.30
N GLU A 133 -35.73 -36.45 0.56
CA GLU A 133 -35.58 -37.36 1.71
C GLU A 133 -35.44 -36.56 3.02
N GLU A 134 -34.57 -35.54 3.04
CA GLU A 134 -34.41 -34.65 4.21
C GLU A 134 -35.71 -33.89 4.50
N ALA A 135 -36.46 -33.49 3.48
CA ALA A 135 -37.75 -32.84 3.64
C ALA A 135 -38.79 -33.79 4.24
N GLN A 136 -38.82 -35.05 3.80
CA GLN A 136 -39.72 -36.08 4.36
C GLN A 136 -39.40 -36.36 5.83
N GLU A 137 -38.12 -36.45 6.19
CA GLU A 137 -37.71 -36.59 7.59
C GLU A 137 -38.10 -35.37 8.43
N LEU A 138 -37.94 -34.16 7.90
CA LEU A 138 -38.36 -32.93 8.57
C LEU A 138 -39.88 -32.93 8.80
N PHE A 139 -40.68 -33.29 7.79
CA PHE A 139 -42.13 -33.38 7.91
C PHE A 139 -42.57 -34.43 8.93
N LYS A 140 -41.88 -35.58 8.96
CA LYS A 140 -42.18 -36.65 9.90
C LYS A 140 -41.85 -36.23 11.34
N ASN A 141 -40.69 -35.61 11.56
CA ASN A 141 -40.30 -35.06 12.85
C ASN A 141 -41.24 -33.94 13.33
N LEU A 142 -41.78 -33.13 12.40
CA LEU A 142 -42.77 -32.10 12.74
C LEU A 142 -44.14 -32.70 13.10
N GLN A 143 -44.55 -33.81 12.49
CA GLN A 143 -45.79 -34.52 12.81
C GLN A 143 -45.72 -35.32 14.12
N GLU A 144 -44.52 -35.73 14.56
CA GLU A 144 -44.34 -36.47 15.81
C GLU A 144 -44.18 -35.55 17.02
N ASN A 145 -43.80 -34.29 16.82
CA ASN A 145 -43.54 -33.31 17.89
C ASN A 145 -44.63 -32.22 18.07
N TYR A 146 -45.72 -32.26 17.30
CA TYR A 146 -46.92 -31.43 17.41
C TYR A 146 -48.17 -32.31 17.38
#